data_AF-A0A7X7XZ08-F1
#
_entry.id   AF-A0A7X7XZ08-F1
#
_cell.length_a   1.000
_cell.length_b   1.000
_cell.length_c   1.000
_cell.angle_alpha   90.00
_cell.angle_beta   90.00
_cell.angle_gamma   90.00
#
_symmetry.space_group_name_H-M   'P 1'
#
loop_
_entity.id
_entity.type
_entity.pdbx_description
1 polymer ?
#
loop_
_entity_poly.entity_id
_entity_poly.type
_entity_poly.pdbx_seq_one_letter_code
_entity_poly.pdbx_strand_id
1 'polypeptide(L)' 'NSTFKIWVEDGESIRLKASLVDKYGISGVASWRRGLETSDIWIELKKQLKLNF' A
#
# COMPACT_ATOMS: atom_id res chain seq x y z
N ASN A 1 -11.91 -4.09 32.74
CA ASN A 1 -11.38 -3.10 31.77
C ASN A 1 -10.72 -3.88 30.65
N SER A 2 -11.12 -3.67 29.40
CA SER A 2 -10.68 -4.49 28.26
C SER A 2 -9.99 -3.60 27.22
N THR A 3 -8.76 -3.96 26.86
CA THR A 3 -7.98 -3.27 25.82
C THR A 3 -8.08 -4.02 24.50
N PHE A 4 -8.47 -3.33 23.44
CA PHE A 4 -8.46 -3.88 22.08
C PHE A 4 -7.25 -3.37 21.30
N LYS A 5 -6.67 -4.23 20.47
CA LYS A 5 -5.53 -3.90 19.61
C LYS A 5 -5.83 -4.37 18.20
N ILE A 6 -5.52 -3.54 17.22
CA ILE A 6 -5.61 -3.86 15.80
C ILE A 6 -4.29 -3.50 15.12
N TRP A 7 -4.00 -4.18 14.03
CA TRP A 7 -2.94 -3.82 13.11
C TRP A 7 -3.59 -3.41 11.80
N VAL A 8 -3.16 -2.27 11.27
CA VAL A 8 -3.68 -1.71 10.03
C VAL A 8 -2.52 -1.12 9.23
N GLU A 9 -2.68 -1.14 7.92
CA GLU A 9 -1.73 -0.54 7.00
C GLU A 9 -2.06 0.95 6.82
N ASP A 10 -1.04 1.73 6.46
CA ASP A 10 -1.16 3.15 6.12
C ASP A 10 -0.34 3.48 4.85
N GLY A 11 -0.36 4.74 4.42
CA GLY A 11 0.40 5.16 3.24
C GLY A 11 1.89 4.84 3.33
N GLU A 12 2.51 4.96 4.51
CA GLU A 12 3.94 4.65 4.67
C GLU A 12 4.22 3.16 4.52
N SER A 13 3.44 2.31 5.19
CA SER A 13 3.62 0.86 5.11
C SER A 13 3.37 0.34 3.69
N ILE A 14 2.39 0.91 2.97
CA ILE A 14 2.12 0.59 1.56
C ILE A 14 3.25 1.07 0.65
N ARG A 15 3.78 2.28 0.84
CA ARG A 15 4.95 2.79 0.09
C ARG A 15 6.14 1.85 0.25
N LEU A 16 6.44 1.43 1.47
CA LEU A 16 7.54 0.50 1.76
C LEU A 16 7.33 -0.85 1.08
N LYS A 17 6.13 -1.43 1.12
CA LYS A 17 5.82 -2.69 0.43
C LYS A 17 5.92 -2.55 -1.09
N ALA A 18 5.38 -1.47 -1.66
CA ALA A 18 5.46 -1.22 -3.09
C ALA A 18 6.91 -0.99 -3.55
N SER A 19 7.81 -0.49 -2.69
CA SER A 19 9.23 -0.35 -3.04
C SER A 19 9.96 -1.67 -3.30
N LEU A 20 9.42 -2.78 -2.78
CA LEU A 20 9.96 -4.12 -3.01
C LEU A 20 9.82 -4.57 -4.47
N VAL A 21 8.88 -3.98 -5.21
CA VAL A 21 8.67 -4.24 -6.64
C VAL A 21 9.94 -3.91 -7.42
N ASP A 22 10.45 -2.69 -7.25
CA ASP A 22 11.68 -2.24 -7.90
C ASP A 22 12.91 -2.99 -7.36
N LYS A 23 12.98 -3.15 -6.03
CA LYS A 23 14.11 -3.82 -5.36
C LYS A 23 14.35 -5.25 -5.85
N TYR A 24 13.29 -5.99 -6.13
CA TYR A 24 13.38 -7.42 -6.45
C TYR A 24 12.91 -7.76 -7.87
N GLY A 25 12.57 -6.77 -8.70
CA GLY A 25 12.06 -7.00 -10.05
C GLY A 25 10.73 -7.76 -10.08
N ILE A 26 9.86 -7.55 -9.08
CA ILE A 26 8.52 -8.17 -9.04
C ILE A 26 7.65 -7.47 -10.09
N SER A 27 6.68 -8.19 -10.66
CA SER A 27 5.85 -7.65 -11.74
C SER A 27 4.80 -6.62 -11.30
N GLY A 28 4.56 -6.43 -10.00
CA GLY A 28 3.57 -5.47 -9.49
C GLY A 28 3.03 -5.82 -8.11
N VAL A 29 1.83 -5.32 -7.80
CA VAL A 29 1.13 -5.53 -6.52
C VAL A 29 -0.33 -5.95 -6.75
N ALA A 30 -0.91 -6.62 -5.76
CA ALA A 30 -2.35 -6.87 -5.67
C ALA A 30 -2.84 -6.43 -4.29
N SER A 31 -4.02 -5.80 -4.21
CA SER A 31 -4.62 -5.34 -2.96
C SER A 31 -6.07 -5.83 -2.84
N TRP A 32 -6.54 -5.97 -1.60
CA TRP A 32 -7.92 -6.35 -1.28
C TRP A 32 -8.45 -5.50 -0.12
N ARG A 33 -9.65 -4.90 -0.18
CA ARG A 33 -10.58 -4.73 -1.32
C ARG A 33 -10.74 -3.25 -1.63
N ARG A 34 -11.10 -2.95 -2.89
CA ARG A 34 -11.45 -1.60 -3.32
C ARG A 34 -12.58 -1.01 -2.46
N GLY A 35 -12.41 0.25 -2.07
CA GLY A 35 -13.36 1.03 -1.28
C GLY A 35 -13.17 0.95 0.24
N LEU A 36 -12.10 0.32 0.72
CA LEU A 36 -11.72 0.32 2.14
C LEU A 36 -10.38 1.02 2.43
N GLU A 37 -9.72 1.47 1.37
CA GLU A 37 -8.50 2.28 1.44
C GLU A 37 -8.80 3.77 1.61
N THR A 38 -7.80 4.50 2.10
CA THR A 38 -7.76 5.96 2.09
C THR A 38 -7.07 6.48 0.82
N SER A 39 -7.29 7.75 0.46
CA SER A 39 -6.81 8.30 -0.82
C SER A 39 -5.28 8.30 -0.96
N ASP A 40 -4.56 8.41 0.16
CA ASP A 40 -3.10 8.35 0.22
C ASP A 40 -2.53 7.01 -0.26
N ILE A 41 -3.25 5.90 -0.07
CA ILE A 41 -2.84 4.58 -0.59
C ILE A 41 -2.66 4.62 -2.11
N TRP A 42 -3.60 5.25 -2.83
CA TRP A 42 -3.51 5.39 -4.27
C TRP A 42 -2.38 6.31 -4.71
N ILE A 43 -2.13 7.39 -3.96
CA ILE A 43 -1.03 8.33 -4.24
C ILE A 43 0.32 7.61 -4.09
N GLU A 44 0.51 6.86 -3.02
CA GLU A 44 1.76 6.13 -2.76
C GLU A 44 1.98 5.00 -3.77
N LEU A 45 0.94 4.24 -4.11
CA LEU A 45 1.03 3.21 -5.15
C LEU A 45 1.37 3.83 -6.52
N LYS A 46 0.70 4.93 -6.91
CA LYS A 46 0.98 5.62 -8.18
C LYS A 46 2.42 6.09 -8.25
N LYS A 47 2.91 6.73 -7.18
CA LYS A 47 4.28 7.23 -7.09
C LYS A 47 5.30 6.09 -7.14
N GLN A 48 5.09 5.04 -6.36
CA GLN A 48 6.08 3.97 -6.20
C GLN A 48 6.11 3.01 -7.41
N LEU A 49 4.97 2.79 -8.06
CA LEU A 49 4.85 1.90 -9.22
C LEU A 49 4.92 2.65 -10.57
N LYS A 50 5.11 3.98 -10.55
CA LYS A 50 5.25 4.83 -11.75
C LYS A 50 4.09 4.65 -12.73
N LEU A 51 2.86 4.64 -12.21
CA LEU A 51 1.64 4.38 -12.99
C LEU A 51 1.18 5.64 -13.75
N ASN A 52 0.72 5.45 -14.98
CA ASN A 52 0.24 6.50 -15.87
C ASN A 52 -1.29 6.47 -16.00
N PHE A 53 -1.99 7.00 -15.00
CA PHE A 53 -3.43 7.32 -15.04
C PHE A 53 -3.77 8.34 -13.95
#